data_AF-A0A6G1SFB4-F1
#
_entry.id   AF-A0A6G1SFB4-F1
#
_cell.length_a   1.000
_cell.length_b   1.000
_cell.length_c   1.000
_cell.angle_alpha   90.00
_cell.angle_beta   90.00
_cell.angle_gamma   90.00
#
_symmetry.space_group_name_H-M   'P 1'
#
loop_
_entity.id
_entity.type
_entity.pdbx_description
1 polymer ?
#
loop_
_entity_poly.entity_id
_entity_poly.type
_entity_poly.pdbx_seq_one_letter_code
_entity_poly.pdbx_strand_id
1 'polypeptide(L)'
;TTIPNVDDGEECILTDEAFDVLGFSKEDKDNIYKITAAVMHMGGMKFKQRGREEQAEPDGTEEGARVAKLLGIDCDDLYKNLVKPRIKVGNEFVTQGRNVNQVSY
;
A
#
# COMPACT_ATOMS: atom_id res chain seq x y z
N THR A 1 15.69 2.89 -12.73
CA THR A 1 15.83 3.92 -13.78
C THR A 1 16.47 5.12 -13.14
N THR A 2 17.38 5.81 -13.83
CA THR A 2 18.05 7.02 -13.33
C THR A 2 17.65 8.20 -14.20
N ILE A 3 17.50 9.38 -13.62
CA ILE A 3 17.25 10.62 -14.36
C ILE A 3 18.60 11.31 -14.61
N PRO A 4 18.92 11.75 -15.85
CA PRO A 4 20.20 12.42 -16.11
C PRO A 4 20.39 13.65 -15.23
N ASN A 5 21.54 13.73 -14.55
CA ASN A 5 21.94 14.85 -13.67
C ASN A 5 21.04 15.09 -12.46
N VAL A 6 20.36 14.06 -11.96
CA VAL A 6 19.53 14.13 -10.74
C VAL A 6 19.95 13.01 -9.79
N ASP A 7 20.15 13.36 -8.52
CA ASP A 7 20.44 12.41 -7.43
C ASP A 7 19.23 12.34 -6.48
N ASP A 8 18.58 11.18 -6.41
CA ASP A 8 17.38 10.99 -5.58
C ASP A 8 17.64 11.25 -4.08
N GLY A 9 18.87 11.01 -3.61
CA GLY A 9 19.25 11.22 -2.22
C GLY A 9 19.41 12.70 -1.89
N GLU A 10 20.07 13.46 -2.77
CA GLU A 10 20.21 14.92 -2.63
C GLU A 10 18.84 15.61 -2.71
N GLU A 11 18.02 15.25 -3.71
CA GLU A 11 16.67 15.81 -3.88
C GLU A 11 15.74 15.51 -2.70
N CYS A 12 15.88 14.33 -2.07
CA CYS A 12 15.13 13.97 -0.87
C CYS A 12 15.46 14.90 0.31
N ILE A 13 16.75 15.19 0.53
CA ILE A 13 17.19 16.09 1.61
C ILE A 13 16.70 17.51 1.35
N LEU A 14 16.86 18.01 0.13
CA LEU A 14 16.38 19.35 -0.25
C LEU A 14 14.87 19.50 -0.04
N THR A 15 14.11 18.44 -0.33
CA THR A 15 12.65 18.43 -0.12
C THR A 15 12.28 18.34 1.36
N ASP A 16 13.02 17.58 2.18
CA ASP A 16 12.82 17.52 3.63
C ASP A 16 13.07 18.88 4.32
N GLU A 17 14.10 19.60 3.89
CA GLU A 17 14.40 20.97 4.32
C GLU A 17 13.29 21.95 3.89
N ALA A 18 12.72 21.76 2.70
CA ALA A 18 11.60 22.59 2.24
C ALA A 18 10.36 22.45 3.14
N PHE A 19 10.08 21.26 3.69
CA PHE A 19 9.01 21.09 4.68
C PHE A 19 9.28 21.87 5.97
N ASP A 20 10.53 21.94 6.41
CA ASP A 20 10.91 22.75 7.58
C ASP A 20 10.68 24.24 7.34
N VAL A 21 11.02 24.74 6.14
CA VAL A 21 10.75 26.15 5.75
C VAL A 21 9.26 26.45 5.74
N LEU A 22 8.42 25.50 5.34
CA LEU A 22 6.96 25.62 5.34
C LEU A 22 6.34 25.47 6.74
N GLY A 23 7.13 25.14 7.75
CA GLY A 23 6.69 25.04 9.15
C GLY A 23 6.02 23.72 9.52
N PHE A 24 6.28 22.63 8.77
CA PHE A 24 5.81 21.31 9.15
C PHE A 24 6.53 20.84 10.41
N SER A 25 5.80 20.21 11.33
CA SER A 25 6.45 19.57 12.48
C SER A 25 7.15 18.28 12.03
N LYS A 26 8.12 17.82 12.81
CA LYS A 26 8.77 16.52 12.57
C LYS A 26 7.75 15.37 12.52
N GLU A 27 6.71 15.43 13.35
CA GLU A 27 5.65 14.42 13.35
C GLU A 27 4.85 14.43 12.05
N ASP A 28 4.55 15.61 11.50
CA ASP A 28 3.87 15.73 10.21
C ASP A 28 4.71 15.13 9.08
N LYS A 29 6.02 15.45 9.04
CA LYS A 29 6.96 14.88 8.07
C LYS A 29 7.01 13.36 8.18
N ASP A 30 7.20 12.84 9.39
CA ASP A 30 7.24 11.39 9.66
C ASP A 30 5.93 10.70 9.22
N ASN A 31 4.77 11.33 9.43
CA ASN A 31 3.48 10.79 9.02
C ASN A 31 3.30 10.79 7.49
N ILE A 32 3.75 11.84 6.80
CA ILE A 32 3.79 11.89 5.33
C ILE A 32 4.68 10.76 4.80
N TYR A 33 5.88 10.59 5.35
CA TYR A 33 6.81 9.54 4.91
C TYR A 33 6.27 8.13 5.18
N LYS A 34 5.58 7.89 6.31
CA LYS A 34 4.91 6.60 6.57
C LYS A 34 3.89 6.26 5.49
N ILE A 35 3.06 7.23 5.09
CA ILE A 35 2.03 7.01 4.05
C ILE A 35 2.69 6.75 2.70
N THR A 36 3.68 7.55 2.30
CA THR A 36 4.42 7.37 1.05
C THR A 36 5.11 6.01 0.99
N ALA A 37 5.76 5.60 2.07
CA ALA A 37 6.39 4.27 2.17
C ALA A 37 5.37 3.13 2.10
N ALA A 38 4.19 3.29 2.71
CA ALA A 38 3.13 2.30 2.62
C ALA A 38 2.68 2.08 1.17
N VAL A 39 2.53 3.15 0.37
CA VAL A 39 2.19 3.04 -1.06
C VAL A 39 3.25 2.26 -1.83
N MET A 40 4.54 2.51 -1.57
CA MET A 40 5.63 1.75 -2.20
C MET A 40 5.59 0.26 -1.83
N HIS A 41 5.37 -0.06 -0.56
CA HIS A 41 5.26 -1.44 -0.09
C HIS A 41 4.01 -2.15 -0.66
N MET A 42 2.89 -1.44 -0.84
CA MET A 42 1.71 -2.00 -1.51
C MET A 42 2.02 -2.47 -2.93
N GLY A 43 2.86 -1.75 -3.68
CA GLY A 43 3.32 -2.17 -5.01
C GLY A 43 4.18 -3.44 -5.02
N GLY A 44 4.77 -3.82 -3.88
CA GLY A 44 5.52 -5.06 -3.71
C GLY A 44 4.68 -6.28 -3.33
N MET A 45 3.38 -6.09 -2.99
CA MET A 45 2.50 -7.18 -2.59
C MET A 45 2.24 -8.13 -3.77
N LYS A 46 2.35 -9.44 -3.52
CA LYS A 46 2.16 -10.48 -4.54
C LYS A 46 0.92 -11.31 -4.26
N PHE A 47 0.24 -11.67 -5.33
CA PHE A 47 -0.97 -12.48 -5.30
C PHE A 47 -0.90 -13.57 -6.35
N LYS A 48 -1.46 -14.74 -6.05
CA LYS A 48 -1.54 -15.90 -6.96
C LYS A 48 -2.97 -16.39 -7.10
N GLN A 49 -3.27 -17.06 -8.20
CA GLN A 49 -4.61 -17.57 -8.46
C GLN A 49 -4.80 -18.95 -7.85
N ARG A 50 -5.92 -19.13 -7.13
CA ARG A 50 -6.34 -20.44 -6.62
C ARG A 50 -7.00 -21.25 -7.74
N GLY A 51 -6.42 -22.40 -8.09
CA GLY A 51 -6.77 -23.15 -9.30
C GLY A 51 -8.21 -23.68 -9.44
N ARG A 52 -9.07 -23.59 -8.41
CA ARG A 52 -10.48 -24.04 -8.49
C ARG A 52 -11.52 -22.91 -8.46
N GLU A 53 -11.20 -21.74 -7.92
CA GLU A 53 -12.21 -20.71 -7.59
C GLU A 53 -11.95 -19.37 -8.30
N GLU A 54 -10.97 -19.30 -9.20
CA GLU A 54 -10.47 -18.09 -9.88
C GLU A 54 -10.09 -16.92 -8.94
N GLN A 55 -10.16 -17.12 -7.63
CA GLN A 55 -9.89 -16.15 -6.59
C GLN A 55 -8.38 -15.97 -6.35
N ALA A 56 -7.98 -14.73 -6.06
CA ALA A 56 -6.63 -14.40 -5.60
C ALA A 56 -6.36 -14.95 -4.19
N GLU A 57 -5.12 -15.29 -3.90
CA GLU A 57 -4.60 -15.55 -2.56
C GLU A 57 -3.26 -14.81 -2.39
N PRO A 58 -2.89 -14.38 -1.17
CA PRO A 58 -1.57 -13.79 -0.91
C PRO A 58 -0.45 -14.76 -1.29
N ASP A 59 0.59 -14.24 -1.95
CA ASP A 59 1.83 -14.97 -2.25
C ASP A 59 2.99 -14.40 -1.44
N GLY A 60 2.92 -14.64 -0.12
CA GLY A 60 3.78 -14.01 0.88
C GLY A 60 3.09 -12.83 1.58
N THR A 61 3.51 -12.55 2.81
CA THR A 61 2.88 -11.55 3.69
C THR A 61 3.83 -10.45 4.14
N GLU A 62 5.11 -10.52 3.76
CA GLU A 62 6.16 -9.60 4.25
C GLU A 62 5.87 -8.14 3.90
N GLU A 63 5.53 -7.85 2.64
CA GLU A 63 5.20 -6.48 2.21
C GLU A 63 3.89 -5.99 2.84
N GLY A 64 2.86 -6.84 2.91
CA GLY A 64 1.61 -6.49 3.58
C GLY A 64 1.78 -6.21 5.08
N ALA A 65 2.67 -6.93 5.76
CA ALA A 65 2.99 -6.68 7.17
C ALA A 65 3.68 -5.33 7.37
N ARG A 66 4.53 -4.88 6.43
CA ARG A 66 5.12 -3.53 6.46
C ARG A 66 4.06 -2.46 6.24
N VAL A 67 3.16 -2.65 5.27
CA VAL A 67 2.02 -1.74 5.03
C VAL A 67 1.14 -1.64 6.28
N ALA A 68 0.75 -2.77 6.85
CA ALA A 68 -0.08 -2.85 8.05
C ALA A 68 0.55 -2.11 9.24
N LYS A 69 1.86 -2.29 9.46
CA LYS A 69 2.61 -1.58 10.50
C LYS A 69 2.64 -0.07 10.28
N LEU A 70 2.85 0.39 9.04
CA LEU A 70 2.94 1.82 8.72
C LEU A 70 1.57 2.51 8.85
N LEU A 71 0.48 1.82 8.51
CA LEU A 71 -0.88 2.35 8.56
C LEU A 71 -1.59 2.09 9.89
N GLY A 72 -1.01 1.29 10.79
CA GLY A 72 -1.60 0.95 12.08
C GLY A 72 -2.84 0.06 11.96
N ILE A 73 -2.88 -0.83 10.97
CA ILE A 73 -3.99 -1.77 10.72
C ILE A 73 -3.54 -3.22 10.92
N ASP A 74 -4.51 -4.13 11.03
CA ASP A 74 -4.23 -5.57 11.09
C ASP A 74 -3.85 -6.13 9.70
N CYS A 75 -2.83 -6.98 9.66
CA CYS A 75 -2.31 -7.53 8.41
C CYS A 75 -3.26 -8.57 7.78
N ASP A 76 -3.93 -9.37 8.59
CA ASP A 76 -4.85 -10.39 8.10
C ASP A 76 -6.11 -9.72 7.53
N ASP A 77 -6.61 -8.69 8.20
CA ASP A 77 -7.71 -7.87 7.69
C ASP A 77 -7.33 -7.11 6.42
N LEU A 78 -6.10 -6.60 6.29
CA LEU A 78 -5.62 -5.98 5.05
C LEU A 78 -5.74 -6.96 3.87
N TYR A 79 -5.15 -8.15 3.97
CA TYR A 79 -5.19 -9.14 2.89
C TYR A 79 -6.61 -9.66 2.61
N LYS A 80 -7.39 -9.90 3.67
CA LYS A 80 -8.78 -10.35 3.56
C LYS A 80 -9.63 -9.31 2.82
N ASN A 81 -9.50 -8.03 3.15
CA ASN A 81 -10.31 -6.98 2.55
C ASN A 81 -9.91 -6.68 1.10
N LEU A 82 -8.65 -6.91 0.71
CA LEU A 82 -8.20 -6.80 -0.69
C LEU A 82 -8.77 -7.94 -1.55
N VAL A 83 -8.76 -9.18 -1.03
CA VAL A 83 -9.14 -10.37 -1.80
C VAL A 83 -10.64 -10.70 -1.72
N LYS A 84 -11.30 -10.35 -0.61
CA LYS A 84 -12.72 -10.57 -0.32
C LYS A 84 -13.37 -9.29 0.23
N PRO A 85 -13.40 -8.20 -0.53
CA PRO A 85 -14.02 -6.95 -0.09
C PRO A 85 -15.51 -7.13 0.19
N ARG A 86 -15.99 -6.41 1.20
CA ARG A 86 -17.40 -6.22 1.48
C ARG A 86 -17.91 -5.03 0.67
N ILE A 87 -18.77 -5.29 -0.30
CA ILE A 87 -19.22 -4.31 -1.30
C ILE A 87 -20.70 -4.03 -1.10
N LYS A 88 -21.09 -2.77 -1.19
CA LYS A 88 -22.49 -2.38 -1.20
C LYS A 88 -23.09 -2.54 -2.60
N VAL A 89 -24.16 -3.32 -2.72
CA VAL A 89 -24.91 -3.53 -3.96
C VAL A 89 -26.37 -3.17 -3.69
N GLY A 90 -26.81 -2.03 -4.24
CA GLY A 90 -28.10 -1.44 -3.88
C GLY A 90 -28.18 -1.11 -2.39
N ASN A 91 -29.10 -1.78 -1.68
CA ASN A 91 -29.29 -1.62 -0.23
C ASN A 91 -28.59 -2.70 0.61
N GLU A 92 -27.96 -3.70 -0.01
CA GLU A 92 -27.35 -4.83 0.68
C GLU A 92 -25.81 -4.77 0.63
N PHE A 93 -25.16 -5.47 1.56
CA PHE A 93 -23.72 -5.70 1.53
C PHE A 93 -23.42 -7.15 1.21
N VAL A 94 -22.60 -7.37 0.19
CA VAL A 94 -22.16 -8.70 -0.24
C VAL A 94 -20.64 -8.82 -0.09
N THR A 95 -20.16 -10.02 0.22
CA THR A 95 -18.72 -10.32 0.20
C THR A 95 -18.40 -11.01 -1.12
N GLN A 96 -17.53 -10.42 -1.93
CA GLN A 96 -17.20 -10.97 -3.25
C GLN A 96 -15.70 -11.23 -3.36
N GLY A 97 -15.33 -12.44 -3.76
CA GLY A 97 -13.95 -12.77 -4.08
C GLY A 97 -13.48 -12.07 -5.35
N ARG A 98 -12.23 -11.57 -5.33
CA ARG A 98 -11.57 -10.96 -6.49
C ARG A 98 -10.57 -11.92 -7.11
N ASN A 99 -10.43 -11.86 -8.42
CA ASN A 99 -9.35 -12.56 -9.13
C ASN A 99 -8.03 -11.76 -9.05
N VAL A 100 -6.91 -12.37 -9.47
CA VAL A 100 -5.58 -11.74 -9.34
C VAL A 100 -5.50 -10.41 -10.08
N ASN A 101 -6.02 -10.34 -11.31
CA ASN A 101 -6.00 -9.10 -12.10
C ASN A 101 -6.80 -7.97 -11.44
N GLN A 102 -7.90 -8.31 -10.74
CA GLN A 102 -8.71 -7.34 -10.01
C GLN A 102 -8.04 -6.82 -8.74
N VAL A 103 -7.21 -7.64 -8.09
CA VAL A 103 -6.48 -7.22 -6.87
C VAL A 103 -5.22 -6.43 -7.23
N SER A 104 -4.59 -6.73 -8.37
CA SER A 104 -3.34 -6.09 -8.82
C SER A 104 -3.55 -4.84 -9.70
N TYR A 105 -4.78 -4.36 -9.86
CA TYR A 105 -5.12 -3.16 -10.63
C TYR A 105 -4.97 -1.89 -9.80
#